data_AF-M7N1L1-F1
#
_entry.id   AF-M7N1L1-F1
#
_cell.length_a   1.000
_cell.length_b   1.000
_cell.length_c   1.000
_cell.angle_alpha   90.00
_cell.angle_beta   90.00
_cell.angle_gamma   90.00
#
_symmetry.space_group_name_H-M   'P 1'
#
loop_
_entity.id
_entity.type
_entity.pdbx_description
1 polymer ?
#
loop_
_entity_poly.entity_id
_entity_poly.type
_entity_poly.pdbx_seq_one_letter_code
_entity_poly.pdbx_strand_id
1 'polypeptide(L)'
;MGGTFIRLVDQGHQVHVAYQTSGNTAVWDDDVLRYMEFALDFNASMGRESEALRTVYEEARTFIATKQPNQVDTEAIQNVKAFIRKSEAIAAARYAGLSDDHIHFMALPFYESGKFSKNPVTEQDVALTMELLQQVRPHQVFAAGDFADPHGTHIVCFRIVLEALTRLRKTEAWTRDCWLWLYRGAWHEFETHEIEMAVPLSPQEVERKRLAIFKHQSQKDRPVFPGDDEREFWVRAEERNRETARHYDRLGLANYEAMEAFVRWKF
;
A
#
# COMPACT_ATOMS: atom_id res chain seq x y z
N MET A 1 -8.76 3.79 3.09
CA MET A 1 -9.42 2.62 3.69
C MET A 1 -8.84 2.20 5.04
N GLY A 2 -7.85 2.89 5.62
CA GLY A 2 -7.19 2.43 6.86
C GLY A 2 -8.15 2.34 8.05
N GLY A 3 -9.15 3.22 8.13
CA GLY A 3 -10.13 3.19 9.22
C GLY A 3 -11.08 2.00 9.09
N THR A 4 -11.62 1.78 7.89
CA THR A 4 -12.46 0.62 7.57
C THR A 4 -11.70 -0.69 7.78
N PHE A 5 -10.44 -0.75 7.36
CA PHE A 5 -9.58 -1.92 7.54
C PHE A 5 -9.41 -2.29 9.02
N ILE A 6 -9.05 -1.32 9.86
CA ILE A 6 -8.88 -1.53 11.31
C ILE A 6 -10.21 -1.98 11.94
N ARG A 7 -11.32 -1.31 11.59
CA ARG A 7 -12.64 -1.67 12.09
C ARG A 7 -13.03 -3.09 11.73
N LEU A 8 -12.75 -3.54 10.51
CA LEU A 8 -13.04 -4.92 10.10
C LEU A 8 -12.26 -5.92 10.94
N VAL A 9 -10.99 -5.64 11.25
CA VAL A 9 -10.19 -6.48 12.15
C VAL A 9 -10.78 -6.48 13.56
N ASP A 10 -11.11 -5.31 14.12
CA ASP A 10 -11.66 -5.19 15.47
C ASP A 10 -13.00 -5.91 15.66
N GLN A 11 -13.80 -5.97 14.59
CA GLN A 11 -15.09 -6.67 14.58
C GLN A 11 -14.95 -8.20 14.45
N GLY A 12 -13.73 -8.72 14.34
CA GLY A 12 -13.46 -10.16 14.24
C GLY A 12 -13.68 -10.76 12.85
N HIS A 13 -13.70 -9.92 11.80
CA HIS A 13 -13.73 -10.44 10.43
C HIS A 13 -12.38 -11.09 10.07
N GLN A 14 -12.42 -12.07 9.15
CA GLN A 14 -11.20 -12.62 8.56
C GLN A 14 -10.65 -11.65 7.51
N VAL A 15 -9.77 -10.76 7.93
CA VAL A 15 -9.17 -9.73 7.07
C VAL A 15 -7.79 -10.17 6.62
N HIS A 16 -7.50 -10.03 5.33
CA HIS A 16 -6.17 -10.20 4.76
C HIS A 16 -5.75 -8.91 4.06
N VAL A 17 -4.44 -8.63 4.03
CA VAL A 17 -3.88 -7.54 3.23
C VAL A 17 -2.86 -8.10 2.25
N ALA A 18 -2.94 -7.70 0.98
CA ALA A 18 -2.04 -8.14 -0.07
C ALA A 18 -1.31 -6.94 -0.70
N TYR A 19 0.00 -6.91 -0.53
CA TYR A 19 0.88 -5.91 -1.14
C TYR A 19 1.35 -6.45 -2.49
N GLN A 20 0.78 -5.91 -3.57
CA GLN A 20 1.07 -6.35 -4.94
C GLN A 20 2.51 -6.02 -5.38
N THR A 21 3.13 -4.98 -4.84
CA THR A 21 4.45 -4.48 -5.26
C THR A 21 5.37 -4.27 -4.06
N SER A 22 6.70 -4.33 -4.28
CA SER A 22 7.70 -4.08 -3.23
C SER A 22 7.77 -2.61 -2.77
N GLY A 23 7.35 -1.66 -3.61
CA GLY A 23 7.46 -0.23 -3.31
C GLY A 23 8.90 0.28 -3.29
N ASN A 24 9.84 -0.49 -3.86
CA ASN A 24 11.28 -0.20 -3.83
C ASN A 24 11.69 1.10 -4.54
N THR A 25 10.81 1.72 -5.35
CA THR A 25 11.09 3.01 -6.00
C THR A 25 10.73 4.22 -5.13
N ALA A 26 10.01 4.03 -4.02
CA ALA A 26 9.39 5.11 -3.25
C ALA A 26 10.06 5.37 -1.90
N VAL A 27 11.35 5.04 -1.74
CA VAL A 27 12.12 5.30 -0.50
C VAL A 27 13.33 6.16 -0.83
N TRP A 28 13.65 7.12 0.06
CA TRP A 28 14.78 8.02 -0.09
C TRP A 28 16.11 7.27 0.01
N ASP A 29 17.11 7.73 -0.73
CA ASP A 29 18.45 7.13 -0.73
C ASP A 29 19.12 7.26 0.65
N ASP A 30 18.86 8.33 1.40
CA ASP A 30 19.37 8.53 2.77
C ASP A 30 18.84 7.47 3.75
N ASP A 31 17.58 7.04 3.60
CA ASP A 31 17.03 5.96 4.42
C ASP A 31 17.75 4.64 4.15
N VAL A 32 18.15 4.39 2.90
CA VAL A 32 18.90 3.17 2.55
C VAL A 32 20.21 3.11 3.32
N LEU A 33 21.01 4.19 3.29
CA LEU A 33 22.28 4.24 4.00
C LEU A 33 22.08 4.07 5.51
N ARG A 34 21.10 4.76 6.09
CA ARG A 34 20.77 4.67 7.52
C ARG A 34 20.41 3.24 7.95
N TYR A 35 19.63 2.51 7.16
CA TYR A 35 19.26 1.13 7.47
C TYR A 35 20.41 0.13 7.24
N MET A 36 21.31 0.40 6.28
CA MET A 36 22.52 -0.40 6.10
C MET A 36 23.51 -0.20 7.25
N GLU A 37 23.68 1.03 7.75
CA GLU A 37 24.46 1.34 8.96
C GLU A 37 23.89 0.63 10.19
N PHE A 38 22.57 0.67 10.37
CA PHE A 38 21.91 -0.10 11.42
C PHE A 38 22.22 -1.60 11.32
N ALA A 39 22.19 -2.18 10.11
CA ALA A 39 22.50 -3.59 9.91
C ALA A 39 23.97 -3.92 10.22
N LEU A 40 24.90 -3.04 9.86
CA LEU A 40 26.32 -3.16 10.18
C LEU A 40 26.55 -3.14 11.70
N ASP A 41 25.99 -2.15 12.39
CA ASP A 41 26.11 -1.99 13.85
C ASP A 41 25.48 -3.17 14.59
N PHE A 42 24.30 -3.61 14.15
CA PHE A 42 23.63 -4.77 14.74
C PHE A 42 24.45 -6.05 14.57
N ASN A 43 25.03 -6.28 13.39
CA ASN A 43 25.87 -7.45 13.13
C ASN A 43 27.16 -7.41 13.99
N ALA A 44 27.81 -6.25 14.06
CA ALA A 44 28.97 -6.02 14.92
C ALA A 44 28.64 -6.28 16.41
N SER A 45 27.46 -5.86 16.89
CA SER A 45 27.02 -6.11 18.26
C SER A 45 26.88 -7.60 18.62
N MET A 46 26.66 -8.45 17.61
CA MET A 46 26.62 -9.91 17.76
C MET A 46 27.99 -10.58 17.60
N GLY A 47 29.07 -9.80 17.50
CA GLY A 47 30.42 -10.31 17.21
C GLY A 47 30.57 -10.88 15.81
N ARG A 48 29.67 -10.50 14.89
CA ARG A 48 29.67 -10.93 13.49
C ARG A 48 30.02 -9.72 12.63
N GLU A 49 31.30 -9.49 12.41
CA GLU A 49 31.69 -8.52 11.38
C GLU A 49 31.55 -9.16 10.00
N SER A 50 30.93 -8.44 9.05
CA SER A 50 30.74 -8.91 7.68
C SER A 50 31.40 -7.94 6.72
N GLU A 51 32.58 -8.32 6.22
CA GLU A 51 33.27 -7.58 5.18
C GLU A 51 32.38 -7.42 3.94
N ALA A 52 31.62 -8.46 3.60
CA ALA A 52 30.65 -8.42 2.51
C ALA A 52 29.59 -7.31 2.71
N LEU A 53 29.02 -7.17 3.91
CA LEU A 53 28.04 -6.11 4.19
C LEU A 53 28.68 -4.73 4.10
N ARG A 54 29.93 -4.60 4.53
CA ARG A 54 30.70 -3.35 4.46
C ARG A 54 31.02 -2.96 3.02
N THR A 55 31.42 -3.93 2.18
CA THR A 55 31.62 -3.71 0.74
C THR A 55 30.33 -3.22 0.08
N VAL A 56 29.20 -3.90 0.33
CA VAL A 56 27.90 -3.49 -0.25
C VAL A 56 27.49 -2.08 0.22
N TYR A 57 27.77 -1.71 1.47
CA TYR A 57 27.54 -0.35 1.97
C TYR A 57 28.39 0.70 1.24
N GLU A 58 29.69 0.49 1.09
CA GLU A 58 30.57 1.44 0.40
C GLU A 58 30.22 1.56 -1.10
N GLU A 59 29.83 0.46 -1.74
CA GLU A 59 29.31 0.45 -3.11
C GLU A 59 28.02 1.26 -3.23
N ALA A 60 27.05 1.04 -2.33
CA ALA A 60 25.79 1.78 -2.31
C ALA A 60 26.02 3.27 -2.08
N ARG A 61 26.90 3.64 -1.14
CA ARG A 61 27.27 5.02 -0.84
C ARG A 61 27.92 5.71 -2.04
N THR A 62 28.85 5.02 -2.70
CA THR A 62 29.52 5.54 -3.91
C THR A 62 28.53 5.71 -5.06
N PHE A 63 27.64 4.74 -5.25
CA PHE A 63 26.60 4.79 -6.27
C PHE A 63 25.66 5.96 -6.03
N ILE A 64 25.09 6.10 -4.83
CA ILE A 64 24.15 7.19 -4.47
C ILE A 64 24.81 8.56 -4.68
N ALA A 65 26.08 8.73 -4.28
CA ALA A 65 26.80 9.99 -4.43
C ALA A 65 27.04 10.43 -5.89
N THR A 66 27.07 9.47 -6.83
CA THR A 66 27.36 9.72 -8.26
C THR A 66 26.15 9.49 -9.17
N LYS A 67 25.01 9.10 -8.59
CA LYS A 67 23.78 8.72 -9.27
C LYS A 67 23.22 9.88 -10.09
N GLN A 68 22.90 9.59 -11.35
CA GLN A 68 22.25 10.54 -12.23
C GLN A 68 20.74 10.60 -11.97
N PRO A 69 20.07 11.73 -12.25
CA PRO A 69 18.62 11.81 -12.21
C PRO A 69 17.99 10.69 -13.07
N ASN A 70 17.01 9.98 -12.51
CA ASN A 70 16.38 8.82 -13.15
C ASN A 70 17.36 7.69 -13.53
N GLN A 71 18.44 7.50 -12.78
CA GLN A 71 19.22 6.27 -12.87
C GLN A 71 18.60 5.18 -11.98
N VAL A 72 18.51 3.96 -12.52
CA VAL A 72 17.98 2.80 -11.80
C VAL A 72 18.93 2.45 -10.65
N ASP A 73 18.38 2.23 -9.46
CA ASP A 73 19.12 1.79 -8.29
C ASP A 73 19.78 0.42 -8.49
N THR A 74 20.89 0.16 -7.82
CA THR A 74 21.48 -1.20 -7.78
C THR A 74 20.51 -2.17 -7.11
N GLU A 75 20.63 -3.46 -7.39
CA GLU A 75 19.79 -4.49 -6.78
C GLU A 75 19.84 -4.45 -5.25
N ALA A 76 21.03 -4.22 -4.68
CA ALA A 76 21.19 -4.05 -3.23
C ALA A 76 20.37 -2.89 -2.67
N ILE A 77 20.40 -1.72 -3.34
CA ILE A 77 19.63 -0.55 -2.93
C ILE A 77 18.13 -0.82 -3.06
N GLN A 78 17.69 -1.40 -4.19
CA GLN A 78 16.28 -1.78 -4.39
C GLN A 78 15.78 -2.74 -3.31
N ASN A 79 16.61 -3.73 -2.95
CA ASN A 79 16.29 -4.69 -1.88
C ASN A 79 16.14 -4.00 -0.52
N VAL A 80 17.06 -3.10 -0.15
CA VAL A 80 16.94 -2.36 1.11
C VAL A 80 15.66 -1.51 1.13
N LYS A 81 15.36 -0.80 0.04
CA LYS A 81 14.11 -0.02 -0.07
C LYS A 81 12.87 -0.91 0.06
N ALA A 82 12.86 -2.08 -0.59
CA ALA A 82 11.79 -3.06 -0.44
C ALA A 82 11.65 -3.55 1.01
N PHE A 83 12.77 -3.83 1.70
CA PHE A 83 12.75 -4.29 3.09
C PHE A 83 12.23 -3.23 4.05
N ILE A 84 12.60 -1.96 3.85
CA ILE A 84 12.05 -0.82 4.60
C ILE A 84 10.53 -0.81 4.47
N ARG A 85 10.01 -0.76 3.23
CA ARG A 85 8.57 -0.77 2.94
C ARG A 85 7.85 -1.99 3.51
N LYS A 86 8.45 -3.16 3.40
CA LYS A 86 7.92 -4.42 3.94
C LYS A 86 7.82 -4.38 5.46
N SER A 87 8.86 -3.92 6.14
CA SER A 87 8.88 -3.83 7.61
C SER A 87 7.84 -2.83 8.14
N GLU A 88 7.67 -1.70 7.46
CA GLU A 88 6.65 -0.69 7.75
C GLU A 88 5.24 -1.24 7.54
N ALA A 89 5.01 -1.95 6.43
CA ALA A 89 3.74 -2.61 6.14
C ALA A 89 3.37 -3.65 7.21
N ILE A 90 4.32 -4.48 7.63
CA ILE A 90 4.12 -5.43 8.74
C ILE A 90 3.76 -4.69 10.03
N ALA A 91 4.48 -3.62 10.37
CA ALA A 91 4.22 -2.83 11.56
C ALA A 91 2.81 -2.20 11.55
N ALA A 92 2.37 -1.67 10.41
CA ALA A 92 1.03 -1.12 10.23
C ALA A 92 -0.07 -2.19 10.34
N ALA A 93 0.11 -3.34 9.70
CA ALA A 93 -0.84 -4.45 9.73
C ALA A 93 -0.97 -5.07 11.13
N ARG A 94 0.15 -5.27 11.84
CA ARG A 94 0.14 -5.72 13.24
C ARG A 94 -0.51 -4.69 14.16
N TYR A 95 -0.28 -3.40 13.92
CA TYR A 95 -0.95 -2.33 14.68
C TYR A 95 -2.47 -2.33 14.45
N ALA A 96 -2.92 -2.68 13.24
CA ALA A 96 -4.34 -2.88 12.95
C ALA A 96 -4.92 -4.14 13.61
N GLY A 97 -4.08 -5.08 14.07
CA GLY A 97 -4.48 -6.31 14.75
C GLY A 97 -4.36 -7.59 13.90
N LEU A 98 -3.74 -7.53 12.72
CA LEU A 98 -3.51 -8.72 11.90
C LEU A 98 -2.38 -9.60 12.44
N SER A 99 -2.55 -10.91 12.28
CA SER A 99 -1.49 -11.91 12.37
C SER A 99 -0.66 -11.98 11.09
N ASP A 100 0.57 -12.45 11.20
CA ASP A 100 1.54 -12.44 10.08
C ASP A 100 1.09 -13.29 8.88
N ASP A 101 0.36 -14.37 9.11
CA ASP A 101 -0.20 -15.26 8.07
C ASP A 101 -1.33 -14.60 7.26
N HIS A 102 -1.80 -13.42 7.68
CA HIS A 102 -2.78 -12.62 6.95
C HIS A 102 -2.15 -11.47 6.14
N ILE A 103 -0.82 -11.33 6.18
CA ILE A 103 -0.05 -10.28 5.52
C ILE A 103 0.70 -10.87 4.32
N HIS A 104 0.21 -10.58 3.12
CA HIS A 104 0.73 -11.18 1.89
C HIS A 104 1.60 -10.19 1.13
N PHE A 105 2.84 -10.57 0.83
CA PHE A 105 3.75 -9.82 -0.03
C PHE A 105 3.90 -10.55 -1.35
N MET A 106 3.24 -10.05 -2.40
CA MET A 106 3.13 -10.76 -3.67
C MET A 106 4.33 -10.55 -4.58
N ALA A 107 4.99 -9.38 -4.46
CA ALA A 107 6.13 -8.98 -5.29
C ALA A 107 5.90 -9.29 -6.79
N LEU A 108 4.78 -8.78 -7.32
CA LEU A 108 4.29 -9.17 -8.64
C LEU A 108 5.35 -8.85 -9.73
N PRO A 109 5.64 -9.81 -10.64
CA PRO A 109 6.68 -9.69 -11.65
C PRO A 109 6.68 -8.40 -12.48
N PHE A 110 5.53 -7.79 -12.74
CA PHE A 110 5.45 -6.56 -13.54
C PHE A 110 6.21 -5.38 -12.90
N TYR A 111 6.36 -5.37 -11.57
CA TYR A 111 6.93 -4.27 -10.80
C TYR A 111 8.42 -4.46 -10.48
N GLU A 112 8.86 -5.69 -10.26
CA GLU A 112 10.22 -5.98 -9.74
C GLU A 112 11.34 -5.89 -10.78
N SER A 113 11.03 -5.63 -12.06
CA SER A 113 12.04 -5.73 -13.14
C SER A 113 13.04 -4.56 -13.23
N GLY A 114 12.99 -3.60 -12.30
CA GLY A 114 13.96 -2.51 -12.15
C GLY A 114 14.04 -1.52 -13.33
N LYS A 115 13.30 -1.72 -14.43
CA LYS A 115 13.32 -0.82 -15.58
C LYS A 115 12.30 0.30 -15.40
N PHE A 116 12.69 1.54 -15.74
CA PHE A 116 11.77 2.69 -15.80
C PHE A 116 10.52 2.42 -16.66
N SER A 117 10.62 1.51 -17.63
CA SER A 117 9.44 0.90 -18.26
C SER A 117 8.98 -0.29 -17.41
N LYS A 118 7.88 -0.12 -16.68
CA LYS A 118 7.13 -1.25 -16.10
C LYS A 118 6.97 -2.32 -17.16
N ASN A 119 7.26 -3.58 -16.81
CA ASN A 119 6.97 -4.67 -17.72
C ASN A 119 5.47 -4.66 -18.05
N PRO A 120 5.08 -5.08 -19.26
CA PRO A 120 3.69 -5.39 -19.49
C PRO A 120 3.25 -6.42 -18.45
N VAL A 121 2.03 -6.26 -17.94
CA VAL A 121 1.41 -7.27 -17.07
C VAL A 121 1.50 -8.62 -17.76
N THR A 122 2.01 -9.60 -17.03
CA THR A 122 2.19 -10.96 -17.50
C THR A 122 1.07 -11.86 -16.98
N GLU A 123 0.91 -13.01 -17.60
CA GLU A 123 0.00 -14.06 -17.13
C GLU A 123 0.34 -14.52 -15.71
N GLN A 124 1.63 -14.48 -15.32
CA GLN A 124 2.08 -14.84 -13.98
C GLN A 124 1.53 -13.90 -12.91
N ASP A 125 1.41 -12.60 -13.20
CA ASP A 125 0.84 -11.62 -12.25
C ASP A 125 -0.62 -11.93 -11.90
N VAL A 126 -1.39 -12.31 -12.93
CA VAL A 126 -2.80 -12.72 -12.79
C VAL A 126 -2.91 -14.06 -12.06
N ALA A 127 -2.08 -15.03 -12.41
CA ALA A 127 -2.08 -16.35 -11.78
C ALA A 127 -1.80 -16.28 -10.28
N LEU A 128 -0.79 -15.52 -9.86
CA LEU A 128 -0.47 -15.31 -8.44
C LEU A 128 -1.60 -14.63 -7.67
N THR A 129 -2.30 -13.70 -8.31
CA THR A 129 -3.47 -13.05 -7.72
C THR A 129 -4.66 -14.00 -7.60
N MET A 130 -4.87 -14.84 -8.61
CA MET A 130 -5.90 -15.89 -8.56
C MET A 130 -5.62 -16.90 -7.44
N GLU A 131 -4.37 -17.35 -7.28
CA GLU A 131 -3.96 -18.29 -6.24
C GLU A 131 -4.30 -17.75 -4.83
N LEU A 132 -3.93 -16.50 -4.55
CA LEU A 132 -4.24 -15.87 -3.27
C LEU A 132 -5.75 -15.73 -3.05
N LEU A 133 -6.50 -15.31 -4.08
CA LEU A 133 -7.95 -15.19 -4.02
C LEU A 133 -8.62 -16.56 -3.78
N GLN A 134 -8.11 -17.64 -4.36
CA GLN A 134 -8.61 -19.00 -4.16
C GLN A 134 -8.29 -19.56 -2.77
N GLN A 135 -7.15 -19.17 -2.20
CA GLN A 135 -6.77 -19.52 -0.83
C GLN A 135 -7.69 -18.84 0.19
N VAL A 136 -7.97 -17.54 0.00
CA VAL A 136 -8.76 -16.73 0.95
C VAL A 136 -10.26 -16.89 0.73
N ARG A 137 -10.72 -17.01 -0.53
CA ARG A 137 -12.13 -17.01 -0.96
C ARG A 137 -12.93 -15.86 -0.34
N PRO A 138 -12.52 -14.60 -0.55
CA PRO A 138 -13.10 -13.45 0.14
C PRO A 138 -14.55 -13.18 -0.30
N HIS A 139 -15.36 -12.69 0.63
CA HIS A 139 -16.66 -12.09 0.31
C HIS A 139 -16.51 -10.65 -0.22
N GLN A 140 -15.43 -9.97 0.14
CA GLN A 140 -15.17 -8.58 -0.24
C GLN A 140 -13.69 -8.40 -0.53
N VAL A 141 -13.39 -7.80 -1.68
CA VAL A 141 -12.05 -7.37 -2.08
C VAL A 141 -12.07 -5.85 -2.16
N PHE A 142 -11.15 -5.20 -1.45
CA PHE A 142 -10.95 -3.75 -1.53
C PHE A 142 -9.71 -3.46 -2.37
N ALA A 143 -9.83 -2.61 -3.39
CA ALA A 143 -8.73 -2.24 -4.27
C ALA A 143 -8.66 -0.71 -4.47
N ALA A 144 -7.46 -0.21 -4.74
CA ALA A 144 -7.28 1.19 -5.08
C ALA A 144 -7.93 1.48 -6.46
N GLY A 145 -8.96 2.31 -6.47
CA GLY A 145 -9.64 2.80 -7.68
C GLY A 145 -9.05 4.11 -8.20
N ASP A 146 -7.87 4.50 -7.74
CA ASP A 146 -7.24 5.77 -8.08
C ASP A 146 -6.48 5.68 -9.41
N PHE A 147 -7.22 5.65 -10.52
CA PHE A 147 -6.68 5.40 -11.86
C PHE A 147 -5.89 6.57 -12.48
N ALA A 148 -5.96 7.75 -11.87
CA ALA A 148 -5.21 8.92 -12.26
C ALA A 148 -3.95 9.09 -11.40
N ASP A 149 -3.48 8.01 -10.75
CA ASP A 149 -2.26 8.07 -9.94
C ASP A 149 -1.07 8.51 -10.82
N PRO A 150 -0.22 9.45 -10.36
CA PRO A 150 0.90 9.96 -11.14
C PRO A 150 1.88 8.87 -11.61
N HIS A 151 1.86 7.72 -10.93
CA HIS A 151 2.72 6.58 -11.22
C HIS A 151 2.11 5.59 -12.21
N GLY A 152 0.79 5.56 -12.38
CA GLY A 152 0.08 4.51 -13.12
C GLY A 152 0.21 3.11 -12.52
N THR A 153 0.62 2.98 -11.25
CA THR A 153 0.76 1.66 -10.60
C THR A 153 -0.60 1.16 -10.14
N HIS A 154 -1.46 2.05 -9.63
CA HIS A 154 -2.79 1.67 -9.16
C HIS A 154 -3.65 1.08 -10.27
N ILE A 155 -3.67 1.70 -11.46
CA ILE A 155 -4.44 1.16 -12.59
C ILE A 155 -3.95 -0.22 -13.05
N VAL A 156 -2.63 -0.47 -13.02
CA VAL A 156 -2.05 -1.77 -13.36
C VAL A 156 -2.43 -2.83 -12.33
N CYS A 157 -2.24 -2.52 -11.04
CA CYS A 157 -2.64 -3.38 -9.93
C CYS A 157 -4.13 -3.74 -9.97
N PHE A 158 -4.98 -2.74 -10.22
CA PHE A 158 -6.42 -2.92 -10.35
C PHE A 158 -6.78 -3.85 -11.53
N ARG A 159 -6.16 -3.66 -12.70
CA ARG A 159 -6.40 -4.52 -13.87
C ARG A 159 -6.04 -5.98 -13.60
N ILE A 160 -4.97 -6.23 -12.84
CA ILE A 160 -4.58 -7.59 -12.43
C ILE A 160 -5.66 -8.21 -11.53
N VAL A 161 -6.14 -7.49 -10.51
CA VAL A 161 -7.21 -7.94 -9.61
C VAL A 161 -8.51 -8.20 -10.39
N LEU A 162 -8.87 -7.28 -11.30
CA LEU A 162 -10.07 -7.39 -12.13
C LEU A 162 -10.00 -8.61 -13.05
N GLU A 163 -8.87 -8.83 -13.72
CA GLU A 163 -8.69 -9.97 -14.62
C GLU A 163 -8.75 -11.29 -13.83
N ALA A 164 -8.07 -11.37 -12.69
CA ALA A 164 -8.10 -12.54 -11.81
C ALA A 164 -9.53 -12.89 -11.36
N LEU A 165 -10.29 -11.90 -10.85
CA LEU A 165 -11.68 -12.09 -10.45
C LEU A 165 -12.57 -12.44 -11.65
N THR A 166 -12.37 -11.81 -12.81
CA THR A 166 -13.15 -12.10 -14.03
C THR A 166 -12.98 -13.54 -14.48
N ARG A 167 -11.76 -14.09 -14.38
CA ARG A 167 -11.48 -15.50 -14.70
C ARG A 167 -12.08 -16.44 -13.67
N LEU A 168 -11.84 -16.20 -12.38
CA LEU A 168 -12.39 -17.02 -11.31
C LEU A 168 -13.92 -17.04 -11.33
N ARG A 169 -14.57 -15.93 -11.72
CA ARG A 169 -16.03 -15.86 -11.87
C ARG A 169 -16.62 -16.79 -12.93
N LYS A 170 -15.82 -17.22 -13.89
CA LYS A 170 -16.25 -18.20 -14.91
C LYS A 170 -16.17 -19.64 -14.39
N THR A 171 -15.34 -19.90 -13.39
CA THR A 171 -14.99 -21.27 -12.96
C THR A 171 -15.42 -21.60 -11.53
N GLU A 172 -15.63 -20.61 -10.66
CA GLU A 172 -15.77 -20.84 -9.21
C GLU A 172 -16.99 -20.13 -8.61
N ALA A 173 -17.85 -20.90 -7.94
CA ALA A 173 -19.15 -20.44 -7.46
C ALA A 173 -19.06 -19.37 -6.34
N TRP A 174 -18.06 -19.42 -5.47
CA TRP A 174 -17.91 -18.48 -4.34
C TRP A 174 -17.76 -17.02 -4.79
N THR A 175 -17.24 -16.82 -5.99
CA THR A 175 -17.04 -15.49 -6.58
C THR A 175 -18.34 -14.75 -6.92
N ARG A 176 -19.48 -15.45 -6.92
CA ARG A 176 -20.80 -14.84 -7.13
C ARG A 176 -21.16 -13.89 -6.01
N ASP A 177 -20.74 -14.24 -4.79
CA ASP A 177 -20.96 -13.46 -3.56
C ASP A 177 -19.74 -12.59 -3.19
N CYS A 178 -18.69 -12.59 -4.01
CA CYS A 178 -17.52 -11.74 -3.84
C CYS A 178 -17.74 -10.36 -4.48
N TRP A 179 -17.68 -9.29 -3.69
CA TRP A 179 -17.77 -7.91 -4.17
C TRP A 179 -16.39 -7.27 -4.28
N LEU A 180 -16.19 -6.46 -5.33
CA LEU A 180 -14.99 -5.64 -5.51
C LEU A 180 -15.33 -4.17 -5.21
N TRP A 181 -14.78 -3.65 -4.12
CA TRP A 181 -14.95 -2.27 -3.66
C TRP A 181 -13.72 -1.44 -3.96
N LEU A 182 -13.94 -0.27 -4.55
CA LEU A 182 -12.89 0.66 -4.93
C LEU A 182 -12.83 1.81 -3.95
N TYR A 183 -11.64 2.11 -3.43
CA TYR A 183 -11.37 3.30 -2.63
C TYR A 183 -10.34 4.19 -3.34
N ARG A 184 -10.35 5.49 -3.06
CA ARG A 184 -9.35 6.42 -3.61
C ARG A 184 -8.14 6.62 -2.69
N GLY A 185 -7.03 7.06 -3.28
CA GLY A 185 -5.84 7.51 -2.57
C GLY A 185 -5.99 8.93 -1.99
N ALA A 186 -4.92 9.48 -1.43
CA ALA A 186 -4.97 10.78 -0.75
C ALA A 186 -5.14 11.99 -1.70
N TRP A 187 -5.14 11.79 -3.02
CA TRP A 187 -5.16 12.87 -4.02
C TRP A 187 -6.56 13.34 -4.40
N HIS A 188 -7.47 12.39 -4.56
CA HIS A 188 -8.84 12.64 -5.01
C HIS A 188 -9.79 11.76 -4.19
N GLU A 189 -11.01 12.22 -3.99
CA GLU A 189 -12.09 11.41 -3.41
C GLU A 189 -13.26 11.34 -4.41
N PHE A 190 -14.15 10.38 -4.23
CA PHE A 190 -15.37 10.29 -5.04
C PHE A 190 -16.31 11.47 -4.79
N GLU A 191 -17.02 11.88 -5.84
CA GLU A 191 -18.11 12.83 -5.68
C GLU A 191 -19.24 12.19 -4.87
N THR A 192 -19.95 12.99 -4.08
CA THR A 192 -20.94 12.48 -3.10
C THR A 192 -22.02 11.59 -3.74
N HIS A 193 -22.39 11.88 -4.99
CA HIS A 193 -23.41 11.12 -5.72
C HIS A 193 -22.89 9.81 -6.35
N GLU A 194 -21.58 9.60 -6.39
CA GLU A 194 -20.95 8.37 -6.89
C GLU A 194 -20.78 7.33 -5.79
N ILE A 195 -20.76 7.76 -4.52
CA ILE A 195 -20.46 6.90 -3.37
C ILE A 195 -21.58 5.86 -3.16
N GLU A 196 -21.22 4.58 -3.25
CA GLU A 196 -22.16 3.46 -3.05
C GLU A 196 -22.07 2.86 -1.64
N MET A 197 -20.95 3.09 -0.93
CA MET A 197 -20.79 2.76 0.48
C MET A 197 -19.96 3.83 1.17
N ALA A 198 -20.48 4.35 2.29
CA ALA A 198 -19.76 5.27 3.17
C ALA A 198 -19.61 4.63 4.56
N VAL A 199 -18.38 4.60 5.06
CA VAL A 199 -18.03 4.05 6.37
C VAL A 199 -17.67 5.20 7.30
N PRO A 200 -18.56 5.61 8.22
CA PRO A 200 -18.29 6.71 9.15
C PRO A 200 -17.24 6.29 10.17
N LEU A 201 -16.38 7.19 10.63
CA LEU A 201 -15.35 6.95 11.64
C LEU A 201 -15.57 7.86 12.85
N SER A 202 -15.41 7.31 14.05
CA SER A 202 -15.34 8.07 15.30
C SER A 202 -14.00 8.82 15.42
N PRO A 203 -13.90 9.82 16.31
CA PRO A 203 -12.61 10.46 16.60
C PRO A 203 -11.49 9.48 16.97
N GLN A 204 -11.80 8.44 17.77
CA GLN A 204 -10.79 7.44 18.15
C GLN A 204 -10.33 6.59 16.97
N GLU A 205 -11.22 6.27 16.03
CA GLU A 205 -10.87 5.51 14.83
C GLU A 205 -10.04 6.34 13.84
N VAL A 206 -10.31 7.64 13.75
CA VAL A 206 -9.48 8.58 12.98
C VAL A 206 -8.08 8.67 13.58
N GLU A 207 -7.97 8.83 14.90
CA GLU A 207 -6.68 8.83 15.59
C GLU A 207 -5.92 7.52 15.39
N ARG A 208 -6.59 6.37 15.54
CA ARG A 208 -5.96 5.06 15.34
C ARG A 208 -5.51 4.88 13.89
N LYS A 209 -6.30 5.31 12.91
CA LYS A 209 -5.89 5.34 11.49
C LYS A 209 -4.64 6.21 11.29
N ARG A 210 -4.58 7.39 11.91
CA ARG A 210 -3.41 8.28 11.84
C ARG A 210 -2.15 7.58 12.39
N LEU A 211 -2.26 6.92 13.54
CA LEU A 211 -1.17 6.16 14.15
C LEU A 211 -0.73 4.95 13.30
N ALA A 212 -1.65 4.33 12.55
CA ALA A 212 -1.32 3.30 11.58
C ALA A 212 -0.52 3.88 10.39
N ILE A 213 -0.90 5.06 9.89
CA ILE A 213 -0.14 5.78 8.85
C ILE A 213 1.29 6.08 9.34
N PHE A 214 1.46 6.43 10.62
CA PHE A 214 2.78 6.70 11.18
C PHE A 214 3.73 5.49 11.19
N LYS A 215 3.21 4.27 11.04
CA LYS A 215 4.05 3.06 10.87
C LYS A 215 4.73 3.02 9.50
N HIS A 216 4.27 3.80 8.53
CA HIS A 216 4.89 4.00 7.21
C HIS A 216 5.84 5.20 7.23
N GLN A 217 6.93 5.10 8.01
CA GLN A 217 7.82 6.23 8.30
C GLN A 217 8.42 6.88 7.05
N SER A 218 8.87 6.07 6.08
CA SER A 218 9.43 6.55 4.81
C SER A 218 8.42 7.27 3.92
N GLN A 219 7.11 7.22 4.24
CA GLN A 219 6.02 7.74 3.41
C GLN A 219 5.17 8.83 4.09
N LYS A 220 5.18 8.92 5.42
CA LYS A 220 4.21 9.70 6.19
C LYS A 220 4.39 11.23 6.06
N ASP A 221 5.63 11.69 5.91
CA ASP A 221 6.01 13.11 5.86
C ASP A 221 5.99 13.59 4.40
N ARG A 222 7.16 13.85 3.82
CA ARG A 222 7.31 14.11 2.39
C ARG A 222 7.69 12.80 1.68
N PRO A 223 6.74 12.13 1.00
CA PRO A 223 7.08 10.96 0.21
C PRO A 223 8.01 11.37 -0.95
N VAL A 224 8.77 10.41 -1.49
CA VAL A 224 9.63 10.60 -2.67
C VAL A 224 8.87 11.23 -3.84
N PHE A 225 7.57 10.95 -3.90
CA PHE A 225 6.66 11.46 -4.92
C PHE A 225 5.50 12.24 -4.27
N PRO A 226 5.69 13.54 -3.98
CA PRO A 226 4.73 14.36 -3.25
C PRO A 226 3.61 14.95 -4.12
N GLY A 227 3.57 14.66 -5.43
CA GLY A 227 2.58 15.25 -6.35
C GLY A 227 2.57 16.78 -6.25
N ASP A 228 1.40 17.40 -6.42
CA ASP A 228 1.23 18.87 -6.37
C ASP A 228 0.81 19.38 -4.97
N ASP A 229 0.71 18.51 -3.96
CA ASP A 229 0.24 18.86 -2.62
C ASP A 229 1.36 18.73 -1.59
N GLU A 230 1.78 19.87 -1.02
CA GLU A 230 2.91 19.97 -0.10
C GLU A 230 2.62 19.43 1.31
N ARG A 231 1.35 19.14 1.64
CA ARG A 231 0.98 18.63 2.97
C ARG A 231 1.47 17.20 3.19
N GLU A 232 1.78 16.89 4.45
CA GLU A 232 2.11 15.53 4.88
C GLU A 232 0.99 14.53 4.53
N PHE A 233 1.35 13.29 4.19
CA PHE A 233 0.39 12.30 3.71
C PHE A 233 -0.77 12.06 4.68
N TRP A 234 -0.49 12.01 5.99
CA TRP A 234 -1.51 11.76 7.01
C TRP A 234 -2.52 12.92 7.13
N VAL A 235 -2.07 14.17 6.94
CA VAL A 235 -2.96 15.36 6.96
C VAL A 235 -3.95 15.26 5.82
N ARG A 236 -3.45 14.98 4.60
CA ARG A 236 -4.28 14.82 3.40
C ARG A 236 -5.29 13.70 3.56
N ALA A 237 -4.85 12.54 4.04
CA ALA A 237 -5.72 11.40 4.26
C ALA A 237 -6.85 11.68 5.28
N GLU A 238 -6.56 12.47 6.31
CA GLU A 238 -7.54 12.85 7.34
C GLU A 238 -8.51 13.92 6.85
N GLU A 239 -8.00 15.03 6.30
CA GLU A 239 -8.82 16.14 5.83
C GLU A 239 -9.78 15.69 4.73
N ARG A 240 -9.32 14.87 3.79
CA ARG A 240 -10.17 14.27 2.76
C ARG A 240 -11.36 13.51 3.36
N ASN A 241 -11.13 12.66 4.37
CA ASN A 241 -12.21 11.90 4.97
C ASN A 241 -13.11 12.76 5.88
N ARG A 242 -12.58 13.83 6.49
CA ARG A 242 -13.37 14.84 7.18
C ARG A 242 -14.26 15.64 6.22
N GLU A 243 -13.77 15.98 5.03
CA GLU A 243 -14.55 16.65 3.98
C GLU A 243 -15.71 15.78 3.50
N THR A 244 -15.50 14.48 3.26
CA THR A 244 -16.59 13.55 2.96
C THR A 244 -17.67 13.56 4.05
N ALA A 245 -17.29 13.51 5.33
CA ALA A 245 -18.24 13.57 6.44
C ALA A 245 -19.01 14.90 6.48
N ARG A 246 -18.33 16.03 6.25
CA ARG A 246 -18.98 17.37 6.14
C ARG A 246 -19.95 17.44 4.97
N HIS A 247 -19.65 16.80 3.85
CA HIS A 247 -20.56 16.75 2.70
C HIS A 247 -21.86 16.02 3.06
N TYR A 248 -21.75 14.90 3.78
CA TYR A 248 -22.91 14.13 4.25
C TYR A 248 -23.73 14.89 5.31
N ASP A 249 -23.06 15.55 6.26
CA ASP A 249 -23.71 16.40 7.27
C ASP A 249 -24.50 17.54 6.63
N ARG A 250 -23.95 18.20 5.60
CA ARG A 250 -24.67 19.24 4.83
C ARG A 250 -25.89 18.72 4.07
N LEU A 251 -25.96 17.41 3.78
CA LEU A 251 -27.15 16.76 3.21
C LEU A 251 -28.19 16.38 4.28
N GLY A 252 -27.92 16.65 5.56
CA GLY A 252 -28.80 16.35 6.69
C GLY A 252 -28.59 14.97 7.32
N LEU A 253 -27.49 14.28 7.00
CA LEU A 253 -27.12 13.01 7.61
C LEU A 253 -26.39 13.23 8.94
N ALA A 254 -26.20 12.16 9.72
CA ALA A 254 -25.54 12.24 11.01
C ALA A 254 -24.08 12.73 10.88
N ASN A 255 -23.67 13.57 11.83
CA ASN A 255 -22.32 14.13 11.91
C ASN A 255 -21.33 13.09 12.46
N TYR A 256 -20.23 12.88 11.73
CA TYR A 256 -19.12 12.01 12.10
C TYR A 256 -17.79 12.75 11.88
N GLU A 257 -16.72 12.33 12.58
CA GLU A 257 -15.40 12.97 12.47
C GLU A 257 -14.82 12.82 11.05
N ALA A 258 -15.01 11.65 10.45
CA ALA A 258 -14.58 11.35 9.09
C ALA A 258 -15.44 10.25 8.46
N MET A 259 -15.41 10.13 7.13
CA MET A 259 -16.04 9.04 6.38
C MET A 259 -15.08 8.53 5.31
N GLU A 260 -14.95 7.21 5.20
CA GLU A 260 -14.29 6.58 4.05
C GLU A 260 -15.34 6.14 3.01
N ALA A 261 -15.08 6.47 1.74
CA ALA A 261 -16.00 6.22 0.64
C ALA A 261 -15.53 5.06 -0.24
N PHE A 262 -16.50 4.30 -0.76
CA PHE A 262 -16.26 3.18 -1.65
C PHE A 262 -17.29 3.15 -2.78
N VAL A 263 -16.83 2.71 -3.96
CA VAL A 263 -17.66 2.44 -5.14
C VAL A 263 -17.51 0.98 -5.54
N ARG A 264 -18.61 0.31 -5.86
CA ARG A 264 -18.60 -1.09 -6.25
C ARG A 264 -18.26 -1.21 -7.73
N TRP A 265 -17.30 -2.07 -8.03
CA TRP A 265 -17.09 -2.51 -9.41
C TRP A 265 -18.21 -3.44 -9.86
N LYS A 266 -18.77 -3.16 -11.04
CA LYS A 266 -19.83 -3.94 -11.67
C LYS A 266 -19.21 -4.77 -12.79
N PHE A 267 -19.23 -6.10 -12.62
CA PHE A 267 -18.71 -7.09 -13.58
C PHE A 267 -19.59 -7.20 -14.82
#